data_AF-A0AAD5A5D5-F1
#
_entry.id   AF-A0AAD5A5D5-F1
#
_cell.length_a   1.000
_cell.length_b   1.000
_cell.length_c   1.000
_cell.angle_alpha   90.00
_cell.angle_beta   90.00
_cell.angle_gamma   90.00
#
_symmetry.space_group_name_H-M   'P 1'
#
loop_
_entity.id
_entity.type
_entity.pdbx_description
1 polymer ?
#
loop_
_entity_poly.entity_id
_entity_poly.type
_entity_poly.pdbx_seq_one_letter_code
_entity_poly.pdbx_strand_id
1 'polypeptide(L)'
;VEAEVKKMDMAPDAVDFNFSDCRDEMLKAVTKTGGLLQKELDADKDFKTLWSKNYGVCQKIVPGGTLDHVHALHVYANSKNSFRKKFNDLVQIKGANVTTYEDGFHFKSLYFFLMDSMRLLKHTNSCRNVYFATKNKYIADTGAEVRFGRFMKAVNTKSSQIEKIDTEEGGTLFSINSCFVFNVEENTCKSEEMQNIISPVEVFRVQSVKYNTTDDKIKYKEITLQHSRFLSNPSCPFF
;
A
#
# COMPACT_ATOMS: atom_id res chain seq x y z
N VAL A 1 -3.03 18.00 -12.28
CA VAL A 1 -2.57 16.65 -12.72
C VAL A 1 -3.65 16.09 -13.60
N GLU A 2 -3.32 15.76 -14.84
CA GLU A 2 -4.22 15.21 -15.85
C GLU A 2 -4.58 13.75 -15.52
N ALA A 3 -5.69 13.23 -16.05
CA ALA A 3 -6.07 11.83 -15.88
C ALA A 3 -5.23 10.93 -16.79
N GLU A 4 -4.64 9.86 -16.25
CA GLU A 4 -3.82 8.91 -17.01
C GLU A 4 -4.62 7.64 -17.36
N VAL A 5 -4.40 7.08 -18.55
CA VAL A 5 -4.89 5.75 -18.93
C VAL A 5 -3.84 4.69 -18.53
N LYS A 6 -4.24 3.66 -17.79
CA LYS A 6 -3.33 2.62 -17.27
C LYS A 6 -3.85 1.23 -17.52
N LYS A 7 -3.09 0.36 -18.20
CA LYS A 7 -3.42 -1.06 -18.26
C LYS A 7 -2.93 -1.75 -16.98
N MET A 8 -3.77 -2.57 -16.36
CA MET A 8 -3.37 -3.39 -15.23
C MET A 8 -2.65 -4.65 -15.71
N ASP A 9 -1.65 -5.06 -14.95
CA ASP A 9 -0.86 -6.27 -15.17
C ASP A 9 -0.52 -6.91 -13.81
N MET A 10 0.44 -7.84 -13.80
CA MET A 10 0.91 -8.51 -12.58
C MET A 10 1.95 -7.72 -11.79
N ALA A 11 2.28 -6.50 -12.21
CA ALA A 11 3.32 -5.64 -11.66
C ALA A 11 4.64 -6.40 -11.43
N PRO A 12 5.29 -6.91 -12.49
CA PRO A 12 6.44 -7.82 -12.36
C PRO A 12 7.65 -7.19 -11.65
N ASP A 13 7.77 -5.87 -11.72
CA ASP A 13 8.90 -5.12 -11.15
C ASP A 13 8.63 -4.61 -9.73
N ALA A 14 7.52 -5.01 -9.11
CA ALA A 14 7.16 -4.54 -7.78
C ALA A 14 7.94 -5.26 -6.68
N VAL A 15 8.33 -4.49 -5.66
CA VAL A 15 8.90 -5.01 -4.41
C VAL A 15 7.83 -5.82 -3.68
N ASP A 16 8.10 -7.12 -3.50
CA ASP A 16 7.13 -8.06 -2.94
C ASP A 16 7.69 -8.94 -1.81
N PHE A 17 8.71 -8.45 -1.10
CA PHE A 17 9.29 -9.15 0.03
C PHE A 17 8.32 -9.22 1.22
N ASN A 18 8.17 -10.40 1.82
CA ASN A 18 7.39 -10.57 3.05
C ASN A 18 8.24 -10.84 4.30
N PHE A 19 9.56 -11.04 4.12
CA PHE A 19 10.56 -11.24 5.16
C PHE A 19 10.29 -12.40 6.13
N SER A 20 9.46 -13.37 5.78
CA SER A 20 9.10 -14.47 6.69
C SER A 20 10.30 -15.29 7.13
N ASP A 21 11.34 -15.39 6.29
CA ASP A 21 12.47 -16.27 6.52
C ASP A 21 13.61 -15.59 7.29
N CYS A 22 13.54 -14.27 7.53
CA CYS A 22 14.60 -13.51 8.21
C CYS A 22 14.08 -12.37 9.10
N ARG A 23 12.82 -12.43 9.49
CA ARG A 23 12.13 -11.29 10.11
C ARG A 23 12.94 -10.67 11.25
N ASP A 24 13.50 -11.50 12.12
CA ASP A 24 14.21 -11.03 13.32
C ASP A 24 15.58 -10.42 12.95
N GLU A 25 16.27 -10.99 11.94
CA GLU A 25 17.47 -10.39 11.35
C GLU A 25 17.15 -9.04 10.74
N MET A 26 16.07 -8.92 9.96
CA MET A 26 15.64 -7.67 9.33
C MET A 26 15.18 -6.64 10.37
N LEU A 27 14.52 -7.07 11.45
CA LEU A 27 14.16 -6.17 12.54
C LEU A 27 15.41 -5.61 13.23
N LYS A 28 16.37 -6.46 13.56
CA LYS A 28 17.65 -6.06 14.19
C LYS A 28 18.46 -5.17 13.25
N ALA A 29 18.48 -5.50 11.96
CA ALA A 29 19.11 -4.76 10.88
C ALA A 29 18.64 -3.31 10.79
N VAL A 30 17.32 -3.16 10.82
CA VAL A 30 16.63 -1.88 10.68
C VAL A 30 16.78 -1.02 11.93
N THR A 31 16.64 -1.62 13.11
CA THR A 31 16.50 -0.90 14.39
C THR A 31 17.79 -0.68 15.18
N LYS A 32 18.88 -1.41 14.88
CA LYS A 32 20.16 -1.20 15.59
C LYS A 32 20.64 0.24 15.46
N THR A 33 21.41 0.73 16.44
CA THR A 33 22.08 2.04 16.36
C THR A 33 22.91 2.14 15.08
N GLY A 34 22.69 3.18 14.27
CA GLY A 34 23.33 3.32 12.95
C GLY A 34 22.85 2.31 11.90
N GLY A 35 21.72 1.64 12.15
CA GLY A 35 21.07 0.68 11.27
C GLY A 35 20.39 1.31 10.07
N LEU A 36 19.63 0.49 9.33
CA LEU A 36 19.07 0.89 8.03
C LEU A 36 18.10 2.07 8.14
N LEU A 37 17.21 2.08 9.15
CA LEU A 37 16.28 3.20 9.35
C LEU A 37 17.04 4.52 9.54
N GLN A 38 18.04 4.54 10.44
CA GLN A 38 18.82 5.75 10.69
C GLN A 38 19.53 6.26 9.43
N LYS A 39 20.12 5.35 8.63
CA LYS A 39 20.76 5.71 7.36
C LYS A 39 19.77 6.29 6.35
N GLU A 40 18.60 5.69 6.20
CA GLU A 40 17.56 6.18 5.27
C GLU A 40 17.00 7.54 5.73
N LEU A 41 16.81 7.75 7.03
CA LEU A 41 16.41 9.05 7.58
C LEU A 41 17.50 10.11 7.37
N ASP A 42 18.78 9.79 7.56
CA ASP A 42 19.85 10.77 7.34
C ASP A 42 20.06 11.12 5.86
N ALA A 43 19.70 10.22 4.95
CA ALA A 43 19.79 10.43 3.50
C ALA A 43 18.61 11.22 2.92
N ASP A 44 17.39 11.10 3.48
CA ASP A 44 16.17 11.75 2.97
C ASP A 44 15.56 12.69 4.02
N LYS A 45 15.76 14.01 3.84
CA LYS A 45 15.27 15.06 4.74
C LYS A 45 13.75 15.06 4.91
N ASP A 46 13.01 14.74 3.85
CA ASP A 46 11.54 14.69 3.91
C ASP A 46 11.10 13.50 4.74
N PHE A 47 11.73 12.34 4.53
CA PHE A 47 11.47 11.15 5.33
C PHE A 47 11.82 11.37 6.79
N LYS A 48 12.99 11.95 7.08
CA LYS A 48 13.40 12.33 8.45
C LYS A 48 12.40 13.23 9.13
N THR A 49 11.95 14.27 8.43
CA THR A 49 10.99 15.23 8.97
C THR A 49 9.65 14.56 9.25
N LEU A 50 9.16 13.71 8.34
CA LEU A 50 7.93 12.96 8.52
C LEU A 50 8.03 11.98 9.69
N TRP A 51 9.13 11.23 9.79
CA TRP A 51 9.37 10.30 10.89
C TRP A 51 9.43 11.05 12.22
N SER A 52 10.30 12.05 12.37
CA SER A 52 10.43 12.78 13.64
C SER A 52 9.15 13.48 14.08
N LYS A 53 8.37 14.06 13.15
CA LYS A 53 7.09 14.72 13.47
C LYS A 53 6.04 13.75 14.04
N ASN A 54 6.07 12.50 13.61
CA ASN A 54 5.08 11.49 13.97
C ASN A 54 5.57 10.54 15.08
N TYR A 55 6.84 10.66 15.50
CA TYR A 55 7.43 9.78 16.50
C TYR A 55 6.75 9.97 17.86
N GLY A 56 6.27 8.88 18.45
CA GLY A 56 5.61 8.89 19.76
C GLY A 56 4.21 9.52 19.78
N VAL A 57 3.70 10.03 18.65
CA VAL A 57 2.32 10.56 18.54
C VAL A 57 1.30 9.45 18.77
N CYS A 58 1.62 8.23 18.33
CA CYS A 58 0.84 7.05 18.62
C CYS A 58 1.65 5.98 19.34
N GLN A 59 1.11 5.51 20.45
CA GLN A 59 1.71 4.47 21.30
C GLN A 59 0.79 3.25 21.44
N LYS A 60 -0.14 3.06 20.49
CA LYS A 60 -0.89 1.80 20.39
C LYS A 60 0.09 0.63 20.26
N ILE A 61 -0.33 -0.55 20.66
CA ILE A 61 0.50 -1.76 20.63
C ILE A 61 0.13 -2.57 19.40
N VAL A 62 1.13 -2.89 18.58
CA VAL A 62 1.03 -3.97 17.58
C VAL A 62 1.54 -5.24 18.25
N PRO A 63 0.70 -6.27 18.49
CA PRO A 63 1.14 -7.52 19.09
C PRO A 63 2.29 -8.15 18.31
N GLY A 64 3.39 -8.48 18.98
CA GLY A 64 4.61 -9.01 18.35
C GLY A 64 5.46 -7.98 17.58
N GLY A 65 5.05 -6.71 17.57
CA GLY A 65 5.76 -5.60 16.94
C GLY A 65 6.51 -4.72 17.94
N THR A 66 7.11 -3.65 17.43
CA THR A 66 7.83 -2.61 18.20
C THR A 66 7.13 -1.25 18.05
N LEU A 67 7.58 -0.23 18.78
CA LEU A 67 7.09 1.14 18.60
C LEU A 67 7.28 1.64 17.15
N ASP A 68 8.38 1.23 16.50
CA ASP A 68 8.65 1.59 15.10
C ASP A 68 7.60 1.03 14.12
N HIS A 69 6.94 -0.09 14.44
CA HIS A 69 5.86 -0.63 13.61
C HIS A 69 4.66 0.31 13.60
N VAL A 70 4.21 0.68 14.81
CA VAL A 70 3.08 1.60 15.02
C VAL A 70 3.41 2.96 14.40
N HIS A 71 4.65 3.39 14.55
CA HIS A 71 5.11 4.65 14.02
C HIS A 71 5.18 4.63 12.48
N ALA A 72 5.72 3.59 11.85
CA ALA A 72 5.74 3.46 10.40
C ALA A 72 4.33 3.48 9.80
N LEU A 73 3.38 2.76 10.41
CA LEU A 73 1.96 2.81 10.03
C LEU A 73 1.42 4.24 10.11
N HIS A 74 1.70 4.95 11.21
CA HIS A 74 1.23 6.31 11.42
C HIS A 74 1.85 7.31 10.44
N VAL A 75 3.16 7.19 10.17
CA VAL A 75 3.90 7.98 9.16
C VAL A 75 3.29 7.78 7.79
N TYR A 76 3.12 6.53 7.36
CA TYR A 76 2.56 6.25 6.05
C TYR A 76 1.13 6.79 5.93
N ALA A 77 0.27 6.52 6.91
CA ALA A 77 -1.12 6.93 6.92
C ALA A 77 -1.32 8.46 6.91
N ASN A 78 -0.49 9.21 7.66
CA ASN A 78 -0.63 10.66 7.83
C ASN A 78 0.35 11.48 6.98
N SER A 79 1.13 10.82 6.12
CA SER A 79 2.00 11.52 5.17
C SER A 79 1.20 12.16 4.03
N LYS A 80 1.74 13.25 3.46
CA LYS A 80 1.14 13.91 2.30
C LYS A 80 1.03 12.94 1.11
N ASN A 81 0.03 13.16 0.25
CA ASN A 81 -0.16 12.37 -0.97
C ASN A 81 1.12 12.30 -1.84
N SER A 82 1.96 13.34 -1.85
CA SER A 82 3.23 13.37 -2.58
C SER A 82 4.24 12.35 -2.07
N PHE A 83 4.39 12.20 -0.74
CA PHE A 83 5.28 11.21 -0.15
C PHE A 83 4.79 9.79 -0.44
N ARG A 84 3.50 9.52 -0.20
CA ARG A 84 2.91 8.21 -0.52
C ARG A 84 3.05 7.86 -1.99
N LYS A 85 2.92 8.84 -2.90
CA LYS A 85 3.15 8.63 -4.33
C LYS A 85 4.61 8.25 -4.59
N LYS A 86 5.58 9.02 -4.10
CA LYS A 86 7.03 8.72 -4.24
C LYS A 86 7.36 7.32 -3.73
N PHE A 87 6.91 6.99 -2.52
CA PHE A 87 7.14 5.67 -1.92
C PHE A 87 6.52 4.56 -2.76
N ASN A 88 5.24 4.66 -3.11
CA ASN A 88 4.54 3.61 -3.86
C ASN A 88 5.01 3.46 -5.32
N ASP A 89 5.45 4.54 -5.97
CA ASP A 89 6.06 4.47 -7.29
C ASP A 89 7.36 3.66 -7.23
N LEU A 90 8.17 3.86 -6.19
CA LEU A 90 9.39 3.07 -5.97
C LEU A 90 9.07 1.61 -5.61
N VAL A 91 8.06 1.36 -4.76
CA VAL A 91 7.58 -0.02 -4.50
C VAL A 91 7.18 -0.71 -5.80
N GLN A 92 6.56 0.01 -6.74
CA GLN A 92 6.08 -0.57 -7.98
C GLN A 92 7.17 -0.95 -8.99
N ILE A 93 8.37 -0.33 -8.93
CA ILE A 93 9.40 -0.48 -9.97
C ILE A 93 10.77 -0.96 -9.46
N LYS A 94 11.00 -1.00 -8.15
CA LYS A 94 12.32 -1.31 -7.57
C LYS A 94 12.49 -2.76 -7.12
N GLY A 95 11.56 -3.65 -7.47
CA GLY A 95 11.62 -5.09 -7.17
C GLY A 95 12.12 -5.95 -8.33
N ALA A 96 12.40 -5.37 -9.51
CA ALA A 96 12.75 -6.13 -10.72
C ALA A 96 13.96 -7.08 -10.54
N ASN A 97 14.95 -6.69 -9.73
CA ASN A 97 16.09 -7.51 -9.37
C ASN A 97 16.78 -6.96 -8.10
N VAL A 98 17.69 -7.76 -7.53
CA VAL A 98 18.41 -7.43 -6.29
C VAL A 98 19.16 -6.11 -6.40
N THR A 99 19.95 -5.89 -7.46
CA THR A 99 20.71 -4.65 -7.66
C THR A 99 19.80 -3.42 -7.72
N THR A 100 18.68 -3.51 -8.45
CA THR A 100 17.71 -2.41 -8.58
C THR A 100 17.06 -2.08 -7.23
N TYR A 101 16.81 -3.10 -6.41
CA TYR A 101 16.27 -2.96 -5.07
C TYR A 101 17.29 -2.34 -4.11
N GLU A 102 18.52 -2.87 -4.08
CA GLU A 102 19.60 -2.43 -3.20
C GLU A 102 19.96 -0.97 -3.47
N ASP A 103 20.20 -0.62 -4.73
CA ASP A 103 20.66 0.71 -5.13
C ASP A 103 19.54 1.73 -5.27
N GLY A 104 18.32 1.28 -5.57
CA GLY A 104 17.23 2.15 -6.01
C GLY A 104 16.06 2.31 -5.04
N PHE A 105 15.93 1.44 -4.04
CA PHE A 105 14.86 1.51 -3.05
C PHE A 105 15.41 1.97 -1.70
N HIS A 106 15.27 3.25 -1.38
CA HIS A 106 15.76 3.84 -0.11
C HIS A 106 14.66 4.01 0.95
N PHE A 107 13.61 3.18 0.88
CA PHE A 107 12.53 3.10 1.86
C PHE A 107 12.34 1.67 2.36
N LYS A 108 13.43 0.89 2.45
CA LYS A 108 13.43 -0.51 2.87
C LYS A 108 12.92 -0.65 4.30
N SER A 109 13.33 0.25 5.20
CA SER A 109 12.86 0.24 6.59
C SER A 109 11.35 0.46 6.68
N LEU A 110 10.83 1.48 5.98
CA LEU A 110 9.40 1.77 5.95
C LEU A 110 8.60 0.61 5.34
N TYR A 111 9.05 0.06 4.21
CA TYR A 111 8.42 -1.10 3.58
C TYR A 111 8.38 -2.31 4.51
N PHE A 112 9.51 -2.64 5.15
CA PHE A 112 9.62 -3.73 6.11
C PHE A 112 8.62 -3.57 7.24
N PHE A 113 8.59 -2.41 7.91
CA PHE A 113 7.66 -2.18 9.01
C PHE A 113 6.20 -2.24 8.57
N LEU A 114 5.86 -1.72 7.39
CA LEU A 114 4.49 -1.82 6.87
C LEU A 114 4.10 -3.28 6.60
N MET A 115 4.95 -4.05 5.92
CA MET A 115 4.68 -5.46 5.62
C MET A 115 4.59 -6.32 6.88
N ASP A 116 5.54 -6.17 7.82
CA ASP A 116 5.53 -6.95 9.05
C ASP A 116 4.37 -6.56 9.96
N SER A 117 4.02 -5.27 10.06
CA SER A 117 2.84 -4.82 10.81
C SER A 117 1.56 -5.43 10.24
N MET A 118 1.40 -5.40 8.92
CA MET A 118 0.23 -6.01 8.28
C MET A 118 0.17 -7.52 8.56
N ARG A 119 1.31 -8.23 8.55
CA ARG A 119 1.39 -9.65 8.87
C ARG A 119 0.99 -9.94 10.33
N LEU A 120 1.49 -9.15 11.28
CA LEU A 120 1.19 -9.29 12.71
C LEU A 120 -0.28 -8.98 13.03
N LEU A 121 -0.88 -8.05 12.31
CA LEU A 121 -2.27 -7.57 12.53
C LEU A 121 -3.29 -8.34 11.70
N LYS A 122 -2.85 -9.24 10.81
CA LYS A 122 -3.72 -10.05 9.98
C LYS A 122 -4.45 -11.08 10.84
N HIS A 123 -5.77 -10.97 10.93
CA HIS A 123 -6.61 -12.02 11.47
C HIS A 123 -6.79 -13.14 10.42
N THR A 124 -6.69 -14.39 10.86
CA THR A 124 -6.85 -15.55 9.98
C THR A 124 -8.24 -15.53 9.31
N ASN A 125 -8.28 -15.68 7.98
CA ASN A 125 -9.49 -15.82 7.17
C ASN A 125 -10.43 -14.60 7.06
N SER A 126 -10.03 -13.39 7.45
CA SER A 126 -10.88 -12.19 7.27
C SER A 126 -10.55 -11.43 5.99
N CYS A 127 -11.29 -11.69 4.91
CA CYS A 127 -11.30 -10.82 3.73
C CYS A 127 -12.36 -9.73 3.90
N ARG A 128 -12.11 -8.53 3.36
CA ARG A 128 -13.01 -7.38 3.47
C ARG A 128 -13.25 -6.78 2.10
N ASN A 129 -14.48 -6.30 1.89
CA ASN A 129 -14.82 -5.49 0.72
C ASN A 129 -14.42 -4.04 1.01
N VAL A 130 -13.53 -3.51 0.17
CA VAL A 130 -13.04 -2.13 0.27
C VAL A 130 -13.04 -1.48 -1.11
N TYR A 131 -13.08 -0.15 -1.12
CA TYR A 131 -13.31 0.64 -2.33
C TYR A 131 -12.25 1.70 -2.51
N PHE A 132 -11.86 1.94 -3.75
CA PHE A 132 -10.92 2.99 -4.11
C PHE A 132 -11.31 3.64 -5.43
N ALA A 133 -11.50 4.96 -5.43
CA ALA A 133 -11.74 5.76 -6.61
C ALA A 133 -10.49 6.53 -7.02
N THR A 134 -10.36 6.71 -8.33
CA THR A 134 -9.34 7.56 -8.93
C THR A 134 -9.81 8.09 -10.27
N LYS A 135 -9.41 9.32 -10.61
CA LYS A 135 -9.62 9.89 -11.95
C LYS A 135 -8.89 9.14 -13.06
N ASN A 136 -7.86 8.36 -12.73
CA ASN A 136 -7.12 7.57 -13.71
C ASN A 136 -8.03 6.49 -14.30
N LYS A 137 -7.90 6.25 -15.61
CA LYS A 137 -8.72 5.32 -16.38
C LYS A 137 -7.98 3.99 -16.50
N TYR A 138 -8.28 3.04 -15.62
CA TYR A 138 -7.64 1.73 -15.63
C TYR A 138 -8.31 0.78 -16.62
N ILE A 139 -7.53 0.00 -17.35
CA ILE A 139 -7.98 -1.03 -18.28
C ILE A 139 -7.57 -2.37 -17.69
N ALA A 140 -8.53 -3.28 -17.59
CA ALA A 140 -8.31 -4.65 -17.14
C ALA A 140 -9.26 -5.57 -17.92
N ASP A 141 -8.85 -6.81 -18.13
CA ASP A 141 -9.65 -7.80 -18.85
C ASP A 141 -10.33 -8.73 -17.85
N THR A 142 -11.61 -9.01 -18.06
CA THR A 142 -12.35 -9.93 -17.18
C THR A 142 -11.72 -11.31 -17.20
N GLY A 143 -11.49 -11.91 -16.03
CA GLY A 143 -10.82 -13.19 -15.87
C GLY A 143 -9.29 -13.12 -15.74
N ALA A 144 -8.66 -11.98 -16.02
CA ALA A 144 -7.22 -11.79 -15.84
C ALA A 144 -6.83 -11.75 -14.35
N GLU A 145 -5.62 -12.18 -14.04
CA GLU A 145 -4.96 -11.88 -12.77
C GLU A 145 -4.22 -10.54 -12.87
N VAL A 146 -4.35 -9.72 -11.84
CA VAL A 146 -3.72 -8.40 -11.75
C VAL A 146 -3.18 -8.16 -10.34
N ARG A 147 -2.15 -7.32 -10.23
CA ARG A 147 -1.56 -6.87 -8.98
C ARG A 147 -1.39 -5.35 -9.02
N PHE A 148 -1.63 -4.67 -7.91
CA PHE A 148 -1.35 -3.24 -7.83
C PHE A 148 0.15 -2.94 -7.76
N GLY A 149 0.93 -3.87 -7.20
CA GLY A 149 2.39 -3.77 -7.07
C GLY A 149 2.84 -2.65 -6.11
N ARG A 150 1.95 -2.16 -5.26
CA ARG A 150 2.18 -1.08 -4.31
C ARG A 150 1.10 -1.08 -3.23
N PHE A 151 1.34 -0.37 -2.13
CA PHE A 151 0.32 -0.22 -1.11
C PHE A 151 -0.82 0.65 -1.65
N MET A 152 -2.05 0.17 -1.50
CA MET A 152 -3.23 0.90 -1.95
C MET A 152 -4.03 1.38 -0.75
N LYS A 153 -4.45 2.64 -0.79
CA LYS A 153 -5.45 3.14 0.15
C LYS A 153 -6.84 2.69 -0.29
N ALA A 154 -7.70 2.37 0.66
CA ALA A 154 -9.10 2.06 0.39
C ALA A 154 -10.00 2.48 1.56
N VAL A 155 -11.31 2.52 1.31
CA VAL A 155 -12.33 2.82 2.32
C VAL A 155 -13.37 1.70 2.38
N ASN A 156 -14.15 1.66 3.45
CA ASN A 156 -15.19 0.65 3.65
C ASN A 156 -16.51 0.99 2.93
N THR A 157 -16.70 2.25 2.54
CA THR A 157 -17.97 2.74 1.98
C THR A 157 -17.82 3.11 0.51
N LYS A 158 -18.59 2.45 -0.38
CA LYS A 158 -18.55 2.70 -1.82
C LYS A 158 -19.02 4.11 -2.20
N SER A 159 -20.10 4.61 -1.61
CA SER A 159 -20.70 5.91 -1.95
C SER A 159 -19.72 7.08 -1.75
N SER A 160 -18.93 7.09 -0.67
CA SER A 160 -17.94 8.14 -0.40
C SER A 160 -16.77 8.18 -1.39
N GLN A 161 -16.62 7.15 -2.23
CA GLN A 161 -15.65 7.15 -3.33
C GLN A 161 -16.27 7.67 -4.63
N ILE A 162 -17.57 7.43 -4.85
CA ILE A 162 -18.27 7.90 -6.05
C ILE A 162 -18.28 9.43 -6.09
N GLU A 163 -18.48 10.08 -4.95
CA GLU A 163 -18.35 11.55 -4.79
C GLU A 163 -16.97 12.08 -5.21
N LYS A 164 -15.90 11.26 -5.14
CA LYS A 164 -14.54 11.65 -5.55
C LYS A 164 -14.27 11.44 -7.03
N ILE A 165 -15.16 10.74 -7.74
CA ILE A 165 -15.13 10.54 -9.19
C ILE A 165 -15.85 11.70 -9.89
N ASP A 166 -16.47 12.61 -9.14
CA ASP A 166 -17.15 13.83 -9.59
C ASP A 166 -16.18 14.91 -10.11
N THR A 167 -15.34 14.49 -11.06
CA THR A 167 -14.62 15.37 -11.97
C THR A 167 -15.21 15.14 -13.35
N GLU A 168 -15.40 16.20 -14.13
CA GLU A 168 -16.06 16.18 -15.45
C GLU A 168 -15.55 15.05 -16.40
N GLU A 169 -14.34 14.54 -16.17
CA GLU A 169 -13.66 13.52 -16.99
C GLU A 169 -13.90 12.06 -16.58
N GLY A 170 -14.61 11.82 -15.47
CA GLY A 170 -14.87 10.49 -14.90
C GLY A 170 -13.63 9.81 -14.28
N GLY A 171 -13.61 8.47 -14.26
CA GLY A 171 -12.50 7.72 -13.68
C GLY A 171 -12.73 6.23 -13.53
N THR A 172 -11.98 5.62 -12.62
CA THR A 172 -12.13 4.22 -12.23
C THR A 172 -12.49 4.10 -10.75
N LEU A 173 -13.54 3.33 -10.47
CA LEU A 173 -13.86 2.81 -9.15
C LEU A 173 -13.38 1.35 -9.07
N PHE A 174 -12.61 1.03 -8.05
CA PHE A 174 -12.28 -0.34 -7.69
C PHE A 174 -13.19 -0.81 -6.57
N SER A 175 -13.85 -1.95 -6.78
CA SER A 175 -14.53 -2.72 -5.74
C SER A 175 -13.69 -3.96 -5.46
N ILE A 176 -13.05 -4.01 -4.29
CA ILE A 176 -11.95 -4.94 -4.00
C ILE A 176 -12.34 -5.82 -2.83
N ASN A 177 -12.42 -7.13 -3.05
CA ASN A 177 -12.39 -8.11 -1.96
C ASN A 177 -10.93 -8.46 -1.67
N SER A 178 -10.40 -7.95 -0.56
CA SER A 178 -9.00 -8.13 -0.16
C SER A 178 -8.90 -8.93 1.13
N CYS A 179 -7.98 -9.90 1.15
CA CYS A 179 -7.63 -10.73 2.28
C CYS A 179 -6.31 -10.30 2.94
N PHE A 180 -5.68 -9.24 2.45
CA PHE A 180 -4.52 -8.61 3.08
C PHE A 180 -4.67 -7.09 3.12
N VAL A 181 -5.77 -6.69 3.77
CA VAL A 181 -6.15 -5.32 4.04
C VAL A 181 -6.18 -5.08 5.55
N PHE A 182 -5.75 -3.88 5.92
CA PHE A 182 -5.58 -3.46 7.30
C PHE A 182 -6.32 -2.15 7.54
N ASN A 183 -7.09 -2.06 8.63
CA ASN A 183 -7.72 -0.81 9.06
C ASN A 183 -6.72 0.01 9.87
N VAL A 184 -6.38 1.18 9.35
CA VAL A 184 -5.42 2.12 9.93
C VAL A 184 -5.99 2.80 11.17
N GLU A 185 -7.27 3.15 11.18
CA GLU A 185 -7.92 3.87 12.29
C GLU A 185 -8.01 3.00 13.55
N GLU A 186 -8.23 1.69 13.39
CA GLU A 186 -8.29 0.74 14.50
C GLU A 186 -6.94 0.60 15.22
N ASN A 187 -5.84 0.75 14.48
CA ASN A 187 -4.50 0.34 14.92
C ASN A 187 -3.51 1.51 15.07
N THR A 188 -3.87 2.70 14.57
CA THR A 188 -3.17 3.96 14.83
C THR A 188 -4.05 4.88 15.67
N CYS A 189 -3.49 5.97 16.19
CA CYS A 189 -4.19 6.84 17.14
C CYS A 189 -5.03 7.91 16.45
N LYS A 190 -4.71 8.19 15.17
CA LYS A 190 -5.48 9.08 14.29
C LYS A 190 -5.05 8.85 12.84
N SER A 191 -6.02 8.77 11.93
CA SER A 191 -5.79 8.83 10.48
C SER A 191 -6.97 9.56 9.86
N GLU A 192 -6.71 10.74 9.29
CA GLU A 192 -7.77 11.55 8.64
C GLU A 192 -7.91 11.23 7.14
N GLU A 193 -6.85 10.70 6.52
CA GLU A 193 -6.78 10.58 5.06
C GLU A 193 -6.87 9.14 4.54
N MET A 194 -6.74 8.15 5.42
CA MET A 194 -6.60 6.75 5.03
C MET A 194 -7.27 5.82 6.04
N GLN A 195 -8.34 5.15 5.61
CA GLN A 195 -9.08 4.21 6.44
C GLN A 195 -8.45 2.82 6.39
N ASN A 196 -8.13 2.33 5.18
CA ASN A 196 -7.51 1.03 4.98
C ASN A 196 -6.27 1.08 4.10
N ILE A 197 -5.37 0.13 4.32
CA ILE A 197 -4.19 -0.16 3.48
C ILE A 197 -4.31 -1.59 2.96
N ILE A 198 -4.18 -1.75 1.65
CA ILE A 198 -4.08 -3.06 0.97
C ILE A 198 -2.62 -3.31 0.62
N SER A 199 -2.17 -4.56 0.84
CA SER A 199 -0.79 -4.98 0.62
C SER A 199 -0.40 -4.98 -0.87
N PRO A 200 0.87 -4.68 -1.22
CA PRO A 200 1.39 -4.79 -2.59
C PRO A 200 1.43 -6.23 -3.13
N VAL A 201 1.42 -7.24 -2.27
CA VAL A 201 1.69 -8.65 -2.65
C VAL A 201 0.43 -9.45 -2.98
N GLU A 202 -0.74 -8.81 -2.96
CA GLU A 202 -2.00 -9.49 -3.21
C GLU A 202 -2.34 -9.52 -4.71
N VAL A 203 -2.61 -10.72 -5.23
CA VAL A 203 -3.05 -10.95 -6.60
C VAL A 203 -4.57 -11.04 -6.60
N PHE A 204 -5.18 -10.33 -7.54
CA PHE A 204 -6.62 -10.28 -7.71
C PHE A 204 -7.02 -10.85 -9.06
N ARG A 205 -8.11 -11.63 -9.09
CA ARG A 205 -8.80 -11.97 -10.32
C ARG A 205 -9.84 -10.89 -10.63
N VAL A 206 -9.81 -10.37 -11.85
CA VAL A 206 -10.80 -9.41 -12.35
C VAL A 206 -12.13 -10.13 -12.57
N GLN A 207 -13.13 -9.83 -11.75
CA GLN A 207 -14.45 -10.47 -11.81
C GLN A 207 -15.36 -9.82 -12.85
N SER A 208 -15.31 -8.48 -12.94
CA SER A 208 -16.10 -7.75 -13.93
C SER A 208 -15.54 -6.36 -14.19
N VAL A 209 -15.81 -5.84 -15.38
CA VAL A 209 -15.59 -4.44 -15.75
C VAL A 209 -16.93 -3.88 -16.22
N LYS A 210 -17.44 -2.88 -15.51
CA LYS A 210 -18.76 -2.27 -15.78
C LYS A 210 -18.60 -0.77 -16.03
N TYR A 211 -19.49 -0.21 -16.84
CA TYR A 211 -19.60 1.23 -17.05
C TYR A 211 -20.84 1.72 -16.35
N ASN A 212 -20.66 2.64 -15.40
CA ASN A 212 -21.73 3.22 -14.60
C ASN A 212 -21.80 4.72 -14.88
N THR A 213 -22.85 5.35 -14.35
CA THR A 213 -23.06 6.79 -14.46
C THR A 213 -23.54 7.31 -13.10
N THR A 214 -23.00 8.45 -12.66
CA THR A 214 -23.46 9.13 -11.44
C THR A 214 -24.79 9.84 -11.69
N ASP A 215 -25.42 10.35 -10.62
CA ASP A 215 -26.64 11.15 -10.72
C ASP A 215 -26.42 12.41 -11.58
N ASP A 216 -25.23 13.01 -11.48
CA ASP A 216 -24.75 14.14 -12.31
C ASP A 216 -24.34 13.73 -13.74
N LYS A 217 -24.72 12.54 -14.19
CA LYS A 217 -24.48 12.00 -15.54
C LYS A 217 -23.00 11.79 -15.90
N ILE A 218 -22.10 11.72 -14.91
CA ILE A 218 -20.68 11.46 -15.14
C ILE A 218 -20.45 9.97 -15.29
N LYS A 219 -19.86 9.57 -16.43
CA LYS A 219 -19.55 8.17 -16.70
C LYS A 219 -18.27 7.75 -15.99
N TYR A 220 -18.30 6.59 -15.33
CA TYR A 220 -17.11 5.99 -14.74
C TYR A 220 -17.08 4.49 -14.94
N LYS A 221 -15.90 3.90 -14.82
CA LYS A 221 -15.68 2.47 -14.95
C LYS A 221 -15.52 1.84 -13.58
N GLU A 222 -16.27 0.78 -13.29
CA GLU A 222 -16.09 -0.03 -12.08
C GLU A 222 -15.36 -1.33 -12.44
N ILE A 223 -14.25 -1.59 -11.75
CA ILE A 223 -13.50 -2.85 -11.85
C ILE A 223 -13.68 -3.60 -10.53
N THR A 224 -14.28 -4.79 -10.60
CA THR A 224 -14.44 -5.67 -9.44
C THR A 224 -13.27 -6.65 -9.36
N LEU A 225 -12.57 -6.63 -8.23
CA LEU A 225 -11.38 -7.45 -7.97
C LEU A 225 -11.68 -8.40 -6.81
N GLN A 226 -11.40 -9.68 -7.01
CA GLN A 226 -11.51 -10.71 -5.99
C GLN A 226 -10.13 -11.24 -5.66
N HIS A 227 -9.78 -11.34 -4.37
CA HIS A 227 -8.57 -12.02 -3.93
C HIS A 227 -8.44 -13.38 -4.63
N SER A 228 -7.28 -13.62 -5.25
CA SER A 228 -6.93 -14.90 -5.89
C SER A 228 -5.90 -15.65 -5.04
N ARG A 229 -4.76 -15.00 -4.76
CA ARG A 229 -3.63 -15.56 -4.02
C ARG A 229 -2.67 -14.46 -3.55
N PHE A 230 -1.67 -14.83 -2.77
CA PHE A 230 -0.52 -13.97 -2.49
C PHE A 230 0.63 -14.29 -3.45
N LEU A 231 1.32 -13.26 -3.91
CA LEU A 231 2.58 -13.35 -4.65
C LEU A 231 3.60 -12.48 -3.92
N SER A 232 4.40 -13.12 -3.09
CA SER A 232 5.43 -12.50 -2.28
C SER A 232 6.69 -13.34 -2.26
N ASN A 233 7.84 -12.70 -2.18
CA ASN A 233 9.13 -13.34 -2.00
C ASN A 233 9.48 -13.41 -0.50
N PRO A 234 9.73 -14.59 0.09
CA PRO A 234 10.11 -14.68 1.49
C PRO A 234 11.56 -14.26 1.75
N SER A 235 12.34 -14.11 0.68
CA SER A 235 13.74 -13.74 0.72
C SER A 235 13.97 -12.36 1.33
N CYS A 236 15.20 -12.19 1.77
CA CYS A 236 15.67 -11.01 2.45
C CYS A 236 16.90 -10.48 1.72
N PRO A 237 16.72 -9.77 0.60
CA PRO A 237 17.84 -9.08 -0.02
C PRO A 237 18.51 -8.21 1.06
N PHE A 238 19.82 -8.45 1.20
CA PHE A 238 20.60 -8.44 2.44
C PHE A 238 20.86 -7.04 3.01
N PHE A 239 19.81 -6.32 3.40
CA PHE A 239 19.83 -4.89 3.72
C PHE A 239 19.89 -4.00 2.47
#